data_AF-A0A4R5QDX8-F1
#
_entry.id   AF-A0A4R5QDX8-F1
#
_cell.length_a   1.000
_cell.length_b   1.000
_cell.length_c   1.000
_cell.angle_alpha   90.00
_cell.angle_beta   90.00
_cell.angle_gamma   90.00
#
_symmetry.space_group_name_H-M   'P 1'
#
loop_
_entity.id
_entity.type
_entity.pdbx_description
1 polymer ?
#
loop_
_entity_poly.entity_id
_entity_poly.type
_entity_poly.pdbx_seq_one_letter_code
_entity_poly.pdbx_strand_id
1 'polypeptide(L)' 'MTGNLDSCARIACPECGAAGTAFWRKDALRGQGRELLGLTRGFVRRPGDHRADPCILCVACHVQAVEGPFMAECSDI' A
#
# COMPACT_ATOMS: atom_id res chain seq x y z
N MET A 1 -0.71 18.66 7.99
CA MET A 1 -2.06 18.09 7.73
C MET A 1 -1.88 16.63 7.30
N THR A 2 -1.62 15.75 8.25
CA THR A 2 -1.38 14.30 8.07
C THR A 2 -2.60 13.46 8.48
N GLY A 3 -3.64 14.09 9.01
CA GLY A 3 -4.70 13.42 9.76
C GLY A 3 -5.84 12.80 8.97
N ASN A 4 -5.59 12.08 7.87
CA ASN A 4 -6.62 11.26 7.18
C ASN A 4 -6.02 10.08 6.40
N LEU A 5 -5.09 9.33 7.01
CA LEU A 5 -4.73 7.99 6.55
C LEU A 5 -5.40 6.98 7.49
N ASP A 6 -6.44 6.28 7.02
CA ASP A 6 -7.24 5.39 7.88
C ASP A 6 -6.55 4.06 8.21
N SER A 7 -5.54 3.68 7.43
CA SER A 7 -4.64 2.56 7.71
C SER A 7 -3.34 2.59 6.92
N CYS A 8 -2.32 1.90 7.45
CA CYS A 8 -1.13 1.53 6.71
C CYS A 8 -0.87 0.03 6.80
N ALA A 9 -0.18 -0.50 5.79
CA ALA A 9 0.28 -1.88 5.75
C ALA A 9 1.75 -1.93 5.33
N ARG A 10 2.54 -2.78 5.99
CA ARG A 10 3.91 -3.05 5.54
C ARG A 10 3.85 -3.85 4.25
N ILE A 11 4.69 -3.50 3.28
CA ILE A 11 4.85 -4.25 2.04
C ILE A 11 6.30 -4.71 1.90
N ALA A 12 6.51 -5.89 1.32
CA ALA A 12 7.84 -6.43 1.07
C ALA A 12 7.94 -7.08 -0.30
N CYS A 13 9.07 -6.90 -0.97
CA CYS A 13 9.42 -7.65 -2.17
C CYS A 13 9.95 -9.03 -1.75
N PRO A 14 9.33 -10.14 -2.19
CA PRO A 14 9.79 -11.48 -1.84
C PRO A 14 11.16 -11.83 -2.46
N GLU A 15 11.52 -11.19 -3.57
CA GLU A 15 12.75 -11.49 -4.32
C GLU A 15 13.99 -10.78 -3.75
N CYS A 16 13.91 -9.46 -3.54
CA CYS A 16 15.06 -8.66 -3.09
C CYS A 16 15.00 -8.26 -1.62
N GLY A 17 13.94 -8.61 -0.90
CA GLY A 17 13.76 -8.24 0.51
C GLY A 17 13.52 -6.75 0.76
N ALA A 18 13.37 -5.92 -0.28
CA ALA A 18 13.02 -4.52 -0.14
C ALA A 18 11.70 -4.39 0.65
N ALA A 19 11.63 -3.45 1.58
CA ALA A 19 10.46 -3.21 2.41
C ALA A 19 9.99 -1.76 2.29
N GLY A 20 8.69 -1.55 2.45
CA GLY A 20 8.06 -0.24 2.43
C GLY A 20 6.70 -0.27 3.11
N THR A 21 5.93 0.79 2.92
CA THR A 21 4.60 0.97 3.48
C THR A 21 3.63 1.39 2.39
N ALA A 22 2.44 0.79 2.40
CA ALA A 22 1.29 1.23 1.63
C ALA A 22 0.28 1.94 2.55
N PHE A 23 -0.29 3.03 2.06
CA PHE A 23 -1.24 3.86 2.79
C PHE A 23 -2.62 3.76 2.15
N TRP A 24 -3.64 3.53 2.97
CA TRP A 24 -4.98 3.22 2.51
C TRP A 24 -6.02 4.13 3.18
N ARG A 25 -7.04 4.50 2.41
CA ARG A 25 -8.29 5.07 2.92
C ARG A 25 -9.30 3.95 3.12
N LYS A 26 -9.87 3.84 4.31
CA LYS A 26 -10.97 2.91 4.61
C LYS A 26 -12.27 3.50 4.09
N ASP A 27 -13.24 2.65 3.77
CA ASP A 27 -14.60 3.06 3.39
C ASP A 27 -14.74 3.96 2.16
N ALA A 28 -13.65 4.15 1.37
CA ALA A 28 -13.66 4.89 0.12
C ALA A 28 -14.70 4.36 -0.90
N LEU A 29 -15.11 3.09 -0.74
CA LEU A 29 -16.11 2.44 -1.56
C LEU A 29 -17.36 2.03 -0.75
N ARG A 30 -18.10 2.95 -0.13
CA ARG A 30 -19.38 2.65 0.60
C ARG A 30 -19.32 1.35 1.44
N GLY A 31 -18.21 1.13 2.16
CA GLY A 31 -17.99 -0.06 3.00
C GLY A 31 -17.56 -1.36 2.29
N GLN A 32 -17.22 -1.34 0.99
CA GLN A 32 -16.83 -2.52 0.22
C GLN A 32 -15.33 -2.61 -0.13
N GLY A 33 -14.50 -1.68 0.34
CA GLY A 33 -13.07 -1.75 0.05
C GLY A 33 -12.27 -0.57 0.58
N ARG A 34 -10.97 -0.66 0.31
CA ARG A 34 -9.95 0.35 0.62
C ARG A 34 -9.44 1.00 -0.65
N GLU A 35 -9.14 2.29 -0.60
CA GLU A 35 -8.52 3.02 -1.70
C GLU A 35 -7.04 3.24 -1.37
N LEU A 36 -6.15 2.80 -2.25
CA LEU A 36 -4.73 3.11 -2.12
C LEU A 36 -4.53 4.62 -2.25
N LEU A 37 -3.91 5.24 -1.26
CA LEU A 37 -3.58 6.67 -1.27
C LEU A 37 -2.12 6.90 -1.68
N GLY A 38 -1.21 6.03 -1.25
CA GLY A 38 0.21 6.21 -1.50
C GLY A 38 1.06 4.98 -1.19
N LEU A 39 2.29 5.01 -1.66
CA LEU A 39 3.30 3.96 -1.49
C LEU A 39 4.65 4.60 -1.16
N THR A 40 5.47 3.93 -0.36
CA THR A 40 6.88 4.31 -0.20
C THR A 40 7.64 4.16 -1.52
N ARG A 41 8.69 4.98 -1.71
CA ARG A 41 9.59 4.90 -2.87
C ARG A 41 10.13 3.47 -3.06
N GLY A 42 10.19 3.02 -4.31
CA GLY A 42 10.61 1.66 -4.66
C GLY A 42 9.44 0.69 -4.86
N PHE A 43 8.21 1.13 -4.60
CA PHE A 43 6.99 0.41 -4.91
C PHE A 43 6.05 1.25 -5.75
N VAL A 44 5.31 0.60 -6.65
CA VAL A 44 4.37 1.25 -7.56
C VAL A 44 3.11 0.42 -7.70
N ARG A 45 2.01 1.09 -8.09
CA ARG A 45 0.84 0.37 -8.60
C ARG A 45 1.23 -0.33 -9.89
N ARG A 46 0.70 -1.54 -10.09
CA ARG A 46 0.80 -2.22 -11.37
C ARG A 46 0.22 -1.33 -12.47
N PRO A 47 0.96 -1.04 -13.56
CA PRO A 47 0.44 -0.24 -14.66
C PRO A 47 -0.86 -0.84 -15.22
N GLY A 48 -1.88 0.01 -15.41
CA GLY A 48 -3.21 -0.39 -15.88
C GLY A 48 -4.15 -0.96 -14.81
N ASP A 49 -3.71 -1.09 -13.55
CA ASP A 49 -4.57 -1.52 -12.45
C ASP A 49 -5.29 -0.32 -11.84
N HIS A 50 -6.56 -0.15 -12.20
CA HIS A 50 -7.43 0.95 -11.74
C HIS A 50 -8.31 0.58 -10.55
N ARG A 51 -8.09 -0.59 -9.94
CA ARG A 51 -8.84 -1.02 -8.76
C ARG A 51 -8.47 -0.18 -7.55
N ALA A 52 -9.42 -0.03 -6.62
CA ALA A 52 -9.18 0.67 -5.36
C ALA A 52 -8.12 -0.05 -4.50
N ASP A 53 -8.10 -1.39 -4.55
CA ASP A 53 -7.06 -2.27 -4.03
C ASP A 53 -6.20 -2.84 -5.18
N PRO A 54 -5.23 -2.06 -5.70
CA PRO A 54 -4.43 -2.48 -6.84
C PRO A 54 -3.30 -3.42 -6.41
N CYS A 55 -2.81 -4.20 -7.37
CA CYS A 55 -1.57 -4.94 -7.21
C CYS A 55 -0.39 -3.96 -7.07
N ILE A 56 0.42 -4.12 -6.02
CA ILE A 56 1.62 -3.32 -5.79
C ILE A 56 2.83 -4.12 -6.27
N LEU A 57 3.72 -3.46 -7.03
CA LEU A 57 4.93 -4.04 -7.56
C LEU A 57 6.18 -3.40 -6.93
N CYS A 58 7.23 -4.20 -6.76
CA CYS A 58 8.57 -3.67 -6.54
C CYS A 58 9.12 -3.09 -7.84
N VAL A 59 9.64 -1.86 -7.83
CA VAL A 59 10.21 -1.21 -9.02
C VAL A 59 11.48 -1.91 -9.51
N ALA A 60 12.26 -2.50 -8.60
CA ALA A 60 13.52 -3.16 -8.97
C ALA A 60 13.29 -4.54 -9.62
N CYS A 61 12.39 -5.33 -9.04
CA CYS A 61 12.16 -6.72 -9.46
C CYS A 61 10.94 -6.89 -10.39
N HIS A 62 10.07 -5.87 -10.48
CA HIS A 62 8.77 -5.94 -11.16
C HIS A 62 7.85 -7.09 -10.72
N VAL A 63 8.07 -7.63 -9.52
CA VAL A 63 7.22 -8.67 -8.91
C VAL A 63 6.23 -8.06 -7.94
N GLN A 64 5.15 -8.80 -7.66
CA GLN A 64 4.15 -8.42 -6.68
C GLN A 64 4.76 -8.37 -5.28
N ALA A 65 4.57 -7.23 -4.61
CA ALA A 65 4.90 -7.09 -3.21
C ALA A 65 3.89 -7.86 -2.35
N VAL A 66 4.39 -8.52 -1.31
CA VAL A 66 3.57 -9.18 -0.31
C VAL A 66 3.20 -8.14 0.75
N GLU A 67 1.91 -8.03 1.02
CA GLU A 67 1.40 -7.21 2.11
C GLU A 67 1.52 -7.97 3.43
N GLY A 68 2.20 -7.38 4.40
CA GLY A 68 2.29 -7.86 5.78
C GLY A 68 1.10 -7.40 6.61
N PRO A 69 1.07 -7.71 7.92
CA PRO A 69 -0.06 -7.37 8.77
C PRO A 69 -0.35 -5.86 8.74
N PHE A 70 -1.63 -5.53 8.71
CA PHE A 70 -2.10 -4.15 8.88
C PHE A 70 -1.69 -3.65 10.26
N MET A 71 -0.95 -2.55 10.30
CA MET A 71 -0.66 -1.84 11.54
C MET A 71 -1.66 -0.70 11.60
N ALA A 72 -2.67 -0.82 12.47
CA ALA A 72 -3.79 0.11 12.56
C ALA A 72 -3.41 1.51 13.07
N GLU A 73 -2.12 1.80 13.28
CA GLU A 73 -1.67 3.08 13.79
C GLU A 73 -0.44 3.51 12.96
N CYS A 74 -0.67 4.37 11.96
CA CYS A 74 0.37 5.34 11.63
C CYS A 74 0.47 6.23 12.86
N SER A 75 1.40 5.93 13.78
CA SER A 75 1.68 6.84 14.88
C SER A 75 1.96 8.22 14.28
N ASP A 76 1.15 9.21 14.66
CA ASP A 76 1.41 10.61 14.36
C ASP A 76 2.80 10.96 14.93
N ILE A 77 3.79 11.04 14.04
CA ILE A 77 5.07 11.71 14.29
C ILE A 77 4.97 13.10 13.67
#